data_AF-A0A7S4KFN2-F1
#
_entry.id   AF-A0A7S4KFN2-F1
#
_cell.length_a   1.000
_cell.length_b   1.000
_cell.length_c   1.000
_cell.angle_alpha   90.00
_cell.angle_beta   90.00
_cell.angle_gamma   90.00
#
_symmetry.space_group_name_H-M   'P 1'
#
loop_
_entity.id
_entity.type
_entity.pdbx_description
1 polymer ?
#
loop_
_entity_poly.entity_id
_entity_poly.type
_entity_poly.pdbx_seq_one_letter_code
_entity_poly.pdbx_strand_id
1 'polypeptide(L)'
;GNADNIFVSSYYQEISKEEVLDYLRSKSIEYKEGVPPKDWAVIKYCSDCPPHKNKPDNLSKLYIYKGGRYHCHRCGAHGSWYDYKKKHSFGESSVALDEGFVQEFGANLPAPSSPPSSSPSS
;
A
#
# COMPACT_ATOMS: atom_id res chain seq x y z
N GLY A 1 -2.14 49.76 4.16
CA GLY A 1 -1.07 48.75 4.07
C GLY A 1 -1.70 47.41 4.39
N ASN A 2 -1.57 46.46 3.46
CA ASN A 2 -2.12 45.11 3.57
C ASN A 2 -1.56 44.42 4.83
N ALA A 3 -2.44 44.02 5.75
CA ALA A 3 -2.07 43.25 6.93
C ALA A 3 -1.95 41.78 6.50
N ASP A 4 -0.71 41.31 6.51
CA ASP A 4 -0.24 39.94 6.61
C ASP A 4 -1.34 38.87 6.75
N ASN A 5 -1.57 38.13 5.66
CA ASN A 5 -2.35 36.89 5.70
C ASN A 5 -1.52 35.89 6.53
N ILE A 6 -1.73 35.86 7.84
CA ILE A 6 -1.25 34.77 8.68
C ILE A 6 -1.97 33.52 8.20
N PHE A 7 -1.33 32.79 7.28
CA PHE A 7 -1.70 31.44 6.88
C PHE A 7 -1.51 30.55 8.10
N VAL A 8 -2.54 30.50 8.95
CA VAL A 8 -2.68 29.47 9.96
C VAL A 8 -2.80 28.17 9.17
N SER A 9 -1.81 27.31 9.29
CA SER A 9 -1.79 26.00 8.65
C SER A 9 -3.00 25.19 9.10
N SER A 10 -4.11 25.25 8.36
CA SER A 10 -5.34 24.45 8.49
C SER A 10 -5.10 22.95 8.18
N TYR A 11 -3.96 22.40 8.60
CA TYR A 11 -3.51 21.06 8.24
C TYR A 11 -3.79 20.01 9.32
N TYR A 12 -4.68 20.30 10.28
CA TYR A 12 -5.22 19.30 11.21
C TYR A 12 -6.74 19.21 11.03
N GLN A 13 -7.16 18.88 9.81
CA GLN A 13 -8.56 18.56 9.57
C GLN A 13 -8.82 17.22 10.25
N GLU A 14 -9.61 17.24 11.32
CA GLU A 14 -10.08 16.02 11.96
C GLU A 14 -10.72 15.14 10.88
N ILE A 15 -10.13 13.97 10.65
CA ILE A 15 -10.69 13.02 9.69
C ILE A 15 -12.11 12.68 10.16
N SER A 16 -13.05 12.47 9.24
CA SER A 16 -14.40 12.03 9.60
C SER A 16 -14.53 10.52 9.50
N LYS A 17 -15.48 9.94 10.25
CA LYS A 17 -15.83 8.52 10.10
C LYS A 17 -16.17 8.22 8.64
N GLU A 18 -16.97 9.08 8.00
CA GLU A 18 -17.37 8.88 6.60
C GLU A 18 -16.17 8.86 5.64
N GLU A 19 -15.18 9.74 5.81
CA GLU A 19 -13.97 9.75 4.96
C GLU A 19 -13.23 8.41 5.03
N VAL A 20 -13.05 7.88 6.25
CA VAL A 20 -12.39 6.59 6.45
C VAL A 20 -13.18 5.47 5.78
N LEU A 21 -14.49 5.41 5.98
CA LEU A 21 -15.33 4.36 5.39
C LEU A 21 -15.40 4.46 3.86
N ASP A 22 -15.47 5.67 3.33
CA ASP A 22 -15.48 5.92 1.89
C ASP A 22 -14.18 5.45 1.23
N TYR A 23 -13.03 5.81 1.80
CA TYR A 23 -11.72 5.34 1.34
C TYR A 23 -11.61 3.81 1.37
N LEU A 24 -12.03 3.19 2.47
CA LEU A 24 -11.98 1.73 2.60
C LEU A 24 -12.89 1.02 1.57
N ARG A 25 -14.08 1.57 1.29
CA ARG A 25 -14.95 1.09 0.20
C ARG A 25 -14.31 1.28 -1.17
N SER A 26 -13.76 2.46 -1.45
CA SER A 26 -13.10 2.77 -2.72
C SER A 26 -11.97 1.78 -3.04
N LYS A 27 -11.18 1.41 -2.03
CA LYS A 27 -10.10 0.43 -2.17
C LYS A 27 -10.54 -1.03 -2.00
N SER A 28 -11.85 -1.31 -1.88
CA SER A 28 -12.41 -2.66 -1.68
C SER A 28 -11.75 -3.42 -0.51
N ILE A 29 -11.40 -2.69 0.55
CA ILE A 29 -10.80 -3.26 1.75
C ILE A 29 -11.93 -3.82 2.63
N GLU A 30 -11.82 -5.07 3.07
CA GLU A 30 -12.77 -5.62 4.02
C GLU A 30 -12.60 -4.97 5.40
N TYR A 31 -13.63 -4.26 5.85
CA TYR A 31 -13.67 -3.62 7.17
C TYR A 31 -14.99 -3.90 7.89
N LYS A 32 -14.97 -3.72 9.21
CA LYS A 32 -16.15 -3.62 10.07
C LYS A 32 -16.24 -2.20 10.57
N GLU A 33 -17.44 -1.65 10.68
CA GLU A 33 -17.61 -0.35 11.32
C GLU A 33 -17.19 -0.44 12.79
N GLY A 34 -16.43 0.55 13.24
CA GLY A 34 -16.02 0.66 14.64
C GLY A 34 -17.18 1.05 15.54
N VAL A 35 -16.99 0.95 16.85
CA VAL A 35 -17.96 1.39 17.84
C VAL A 35 -17.73 2.90 18.09
N PRO A 36 -18.62 3.79 17.62
CA PRO A 36 -18.52 5.22 17.94
C PRO A 36 -18.74 5.43 19.45
N PRO A 37 -18.11 6.45 20.08
CA PRO A 37 -17.29 7.53 19.49
C PRO A 37 -15.78 7.24 19.42
N LYS A 38 -15.35 6.04 19.82
CA LYS A 38 -13.93 5.71 20.03
C LYS A 38 -13.23 5.26 18.75
N ASP A 39 -13.91 4.41 17.99
CA ASP A 39 -13.36 3.75 16.81
C ASP A 39 -14.23 4.06 15.59
N TRP A 40 -13.62 4.45 14.47
CA TRP A 40 -14.35 4.66 13.22
C TRP A 40 -14.50 3.37 12.41
N ALA A 41 -13.45 2.57 12.33
CA ALA A 41 -13.43 1.32 11.56
C ALA A 41 -12.43 0.32 12.12
N VAL A 42 -12.68 -0.97 11.88
CA VAL A 42 -11.78 -2.08 12.19
C VAL A 42 -11.55 -2.89 10.93
N ILE A 43 -10.32 -2.87 10.41
CA ILE A 43 -9.95 -3.53 9.16
C ILE A 43 -9.73 -5.02 9.41
N LYS A 44 -10.29 -5.86 8.54
CA LYS A 44 -10.27 -7.33 8.68
C LYS A 44 -8.88 -7.93 8.53
N TYR A 45 -8.11 -7.45 7.55
CA TYR A 45 -6.75 -7.91 7.25
C TYR A 45 -5.75 -6.75 7.31
N CYS A 46 -4.74 -6.88 8.16
CA CYS A 46 -3.66 -5.90 8.23
C CYS A 46 -2.56 -6.26 7.21
N SER A 47 -2.18 -5.34 6.34
CA SER A 47 -1.16 -5.60 5.32
C SER A 47 0.26 -5.79 5.89
N ASP A 48 0.58 -5.14 7.01
CA ASP A 48 1.88 -5.29 7.71
C ASP A 48 1.99 -6.57 8.56
N CYS A 49 0.91 -7.34 8.68
CA CYS A 49 0.89 -8.54 9.50
C CYS A 49 1.47 -9.76 8.76
N PRO A 50 2.24 -10.64 9.44
CA PRO A 50 2.63 -11.93 8.87
C PRO A 50 1.38 -12.77 8.52
N PRO A 51 1.46 -13.74 7.60
CA PRO A 51 0.30 -14.42 7.03
C PRO A 51 -0.68 -14.91 8.11
N HIS A 52 -1.93 -14.47 7.99
CA HIS A 52 -2.99 -14.67 8.99
C HIS A 52 -3.48 -16.12 9.09
N LYS A 53 -3.12 -16.96 8.09
CA LYS A 53 -3.60 -18.34 7.89
C LYS A 53 -5.13 -18.45 7.92
N ASN A 54 -5.82 -17.37 7.55
CA ASN A 54 -7.28 -17.19 7.59
C ASN A 54 -7.95 -17.64 8.90
N LYS A 55 -7.22 -17.64 10.03
CA LYS A 55 -7.83 -17.96 11.32
C LYS A 55 -8.71 -16.79 11.77
N PRO A 56 -9.98 -17.03 12.13
CA PRO A 56 -10.91 -15.96 12.49
C PRO A 56 -10.45 -15.13 13.70
N ASP A 57 -9.70 -15.75 14.62
CA ASP A 57 -9.12 -15.08 15.79
C ASP A 57 -8.06 -14.02 15.42
N ASN A 58 -7.42 -14.16 14.25
CA ASN A 58 -6.38 -13.25 13.77
C ASN A 58 -6.93 -12.07 12.95
N LEU A 59 -8.24 -12.06 12.67
CA LEU A 59 -8.87 -11.03 11.86
C LEU A 59 -9.30 -9.84 12.72
N SER A 60 -9.55 -8.69 12.09
CA SER A 60 -10.12 -7.51 12.75
C SER A 60 -9.27 -6.99 13.91
N LYS A 61 -7.94 -7.04 13.78
CA LYS A 61 -6.99 -6.54 14.81
C LYS A 61 -6.44 -5.14 14.52
N LEU A 62 -6.77 -4.56 13.37
CA LEU A 62 -6.32 -3.23 12.94
C LEU A 62 -7.45 -2.21 13.13
N TYR A 63 -7.29 -1.32 14.10
CA TYR A 63 -8.28 -0.33 14.51
C TYR A 63 -7.92 1.05 13.95
N ILE A 64 -8.91 1.77 13.44
CA ILE A 64 -8.84 3.19 13.10
C ILE A 64 -9.65 3.96 14.15
N TYR A 65 -8.96 4.71 14.99
CA TYR A 65 -9.54 5.51 16.06
C TYR A 65 -10.03 6.87 15.56
N LYS A 66 -10.87 7.51 16.37
CA LYS A 66 -11.21 8.93 16.21
C LYS A 66 -9.93 9.79 16.14
N GLY A 67 -9.92 10.75 15.23
CA GLY A 67 -8.77 11.61 14.94
C GLY A 67 -7.78 11.01 13.94
N GLY A 68 -8.10 9.83 13.37
CA GLY A 68 -7.33 9.23 12.30
C GLY A 68 -6.04 8.56 12.77
N ARG A 69 -5.96 8.13 14.04
CA ARG A 69 -4.85 7.24 14.47
C ARG A 69 -5.21 5.79 14.12
N TYR A 70 -4.25 5.01 13.64
CA TYR A 70 -4.42 3.57 13.50
C TYR A 70 -3.50 2.78 14.44
N HIS A 71 -3.95 1.58 14.84
CA HIS A 71 -3.15 0.63 15.60
C HIS A 71 -3.55 -0.81 15.30
N CYS A 72 -2.56 -1.67 15.03
CA CYS A 72 -2.72 -3.11 14.94
C CYS A 72 -2.28 -3.79 16.23
N HIS A 73 -3.20 -4.48 16.89
CA HIS A 73 -2.90 -5.27 18.09
C HIS A 73 -2.10 -6.55 17.80
N ARG A 74 -1.94 -6.95 16.53
CA ARG A 74 -1.25 -8.20 16.15
C ARG A 74 0.22 -7.99 15.81
N CYS A 75 0.55 -7.04 14.93
CA CYS A 75 1.94 -6.72 14.57
C CYS A 75 2.50 -5.48 15.26
N GLY A 76 1.67 -4.69 15.96
CA GLY A 76 2.09 -3.44 16.59
C GLY A 76 2.20 -2.24 15.64
N ALA A 77 1.86 -2.42 14.35
CA ALA A 77 1.83 -1.32 13.39
C ALA A 77 0.91 -0.19 13.88
N HIS A 78 1.38 1.05 13.81
CA HIS A 78 0.63 2.21 14.26
C HIS A 78 1.08 3.44 13.48
N GLY A 79 0.21 4.45 13.44
CA GLY A 79 0.50 5.70 12.76
C GLY A 79 -0.74 6.56 12.59
N SER A 80 -0.64 7.56 11.72
CA SER A 80 -1.77 8.39 11.33
C SER A 80 -2.47 7.85 10.07
N TRP A 81 -3.68 8.30 9.82
CA TRP A 81 -4.49 7.93 8.68
C TRP A 81 -3.80 8.27 7.36
N TYR A 82 -3.03 9.36 7.34
CA TYR A 82 -2.20 9.72 6.19
C TYR A 82 -1.05 8.74 5.94
N ASP A 83 -0.44 8.19 6.99
CA ASP A 83 0.58 7.14 6.86
C ASP A 83 -0.05 5.85 6.32
N TYR A 84 -1.22 5.49 6.84
CA TYR A 84 -2.01 4.36 6.32
C TYR A 84 -2.35 4.56 4.84
N LYS A 85 -2.93 5.72 4.47
CA LYS A 85 -3.22 6.04 3.07
C LYS A 85 -1.96 5.96 2.21
N LYS A 86 -0.84 6.58 2.61
CA LYS A 86 0.41 6.53 1.84
C LYS A 86 0.89 5.09 1.57
N LYS A 87 0.86 4.22 2.58
CA LYS A 87 1.26 2.81 2.43
C LYS A 87 0.32 2.01 1.53
N HIS A 88 -0.97 2.31 1.57
CA HIS A 88 -2.00 1.60 0.80
C HIS A 88 -2.35 2.24 -0.55
N SER A 89 -1.92 3.48 -0.80
CA SER A 89 -2.04 4.16 -2.09
C SER A 89 -0.93 3.76 -3.05
N PHE A 90 0.25 3.37 -2.55
CA PHE A 90 1.43 2.99 -3.34
C PHE A 90 1.37 1.55 -3.90
N GLY A 91 0.17 1.11 -4.27
CA GLY A 91 -0.13 -0.17 -4.93
C GLY A 91 -1.13 -0.04 -6.08
N GLU A 92 -1.68 1.15 -6.32
CA GLU A 92 -2.15 1.50 -7.66
C GLU A 92 -0.91 1.96 -8.39
N SER A 93 -0.38 1.09 -9.24
CA SER A 93 0.78 1.37 -10.06
C SER A 93 0.67 2.78 -10.61
N SER A 94 1.47 3.69 -10.05
CA SER A 94 1.99 4.79 -10.82
C SER A 94 2.77 4.10 -11.93
N VAL A 95 2.10 3.81 -13.04
CA VAL A 95 2.74 3.91 -14.34
C VAL A 95 3.20 5.36 -14.40
N ALA A 96 4.35 5.63 -13.79
CA ALA A 96 5.18 6.72 -14.23
C ALA A 96 5.32 6.44 -15.72
N LEU A 97 4.72 7.31 -16.53
CA LEU A 97 5.17 7.50 -17.89
C LEU A 97 6.57 8.08 -17.76
N ASP A 98 7.52 7.20 -17.44
CA ASP A 98 8.93 7.43 -17.69
C ASP A 98 9.11 7.12 -19.17
N GLU A 99 9.08 8.19 -19.95
CA GLU A 99 9.63 8.21 -21.30
C GLU A 99 11.10 7.79 -21.23
N GLY A 100 11.35 6.49 -21.36
CA GLY A 100 12.62 6.00 -21.89
C GLY A 100 13.55 5.26 -20.94
N PHE A 101 13.14 4.08 -20.46
CA PHE A 101 14.12 3.02 -20.20
C PHE A 101 13.65 1.65 -20.70
N VAL A 102 14.12 1.30 -21.89
CA VAL A 102 14.04 -0.05 -22.46
C VAL A 102 14.98 -0.98 -21.70
N GLN A 103 14.45 -1.97 -20.99
CA GLN A 103 15.20 -3.17 -20.63
C GLN A 103 14.68 -4.35 -21.44
N GLU A 104 15.40 -4.59 -22.53
CA GLU A 104 15.26 -5.73 -23.43
C GLU A 104 15.72 -7.00 -22.69
N PHE A 105 14.80 -7.92 -22.38
CA PHE A 105 15.15 -9.31 -22.07
C PHE A 105 14.90 -10.17 -23.31
N GLY A 106 15.62 -9.86 -24.38
CA GLY A 106 15.66 -10.67 -25.61
C GLY A 106 16.69 -11.78 -25.50
N ALA A 107 16.41 -12.82 -24.73
CA ALA A 107 17.22 -14.05 -24.76
C ALA A 107 16.43 -15.19 -25.41
N ASN A 108 16.02 -14.99 -26.66
CA ASN A 108 15.77 -16.08 -27.59
C ASN A 108 16.87 -16.01 -28.66
N LEU A 109 18.00 -16.64 -28.38
CA LEU A 109 19.06 -16.85 -29.37
C LEU A 109 18.95 -18.29 -29.89
N PRO A 110 18.64 -18.51 -31.19
CA PRO A 110 18.91 -19.76 -31.86
C PRO A 110 20.43 -19.95 -32.09
N ALA A 111 20.81 -21.23 -32.26
CA ALA A 111 22.16 -21.79 -32.26
C ALA A 111 23.21 -21.09 -33.15
N PRO A 112 24.50 -21.10 -32.77
CA PRO A 112 25.59 -20.93 -33.70
C PRO A 112 26.00 -22.28 -34.32
N SER A 113 25.82 -22.34 -35.64
CA SER A 113 26.38 -23.31 -36.57
C SER A 113 27.92 -23.40 -36.44
N SER A 114 28.42 -24.62 -36.66
CA SER A 114 29.81 -25.11 -36.64
C SER A 114 30.92 -24.18 -37.16
N PRO A 115 32.16 -24.35 -36.68
CA PRO A 115 33.38 -24.08 -37.47
C PRO A 115 34.08 -25.39 -37.96
N PRO A 116 35.07 -25.28 -38.87
CA PRO A 116 35.43 -26.33 -39.82
C PRO A 116 36.67 -27.19 -39.46
N SER A 117 36.71 -28.38 -40.08
CA SER A 117 37.85 -29.11 -40.69
C SER A 117 39.11 -29.55 -39.92
N SER A 118 39.40 -30.85 -40.09
CA SER A 118 40.72 -31.51 -40.31
C SER A 118 41.46 -32.21 -39.15
N SER A 119 41.29 -33.55 -39.10
CA SER A 119 42.30 -34.66 -38.99
C SER A 119 43.33 -34.71 -37.83
N PRO A 120 44.08 -35.82 -37.56
CA PRO A 120 44.04 -37.23 -38.05
C PRO A 120 44.10 -38.32 -36.92
N SER A 121 44.19 -39.60 -37.35
CA SER A 121 44.89 -40.74 -36.72
C SER A 121 44.12 -41.73 -35.83
N SER A 122 43.73 -42.89 -36.38
CA SER A 122 44.46 -44.18 -36.30
C SER A 122 43.77 -45.24 -37.14
#